data_AF-A0A949LRH4-F1
#
_entry.id   AF-A0A949LRH4-F1
#
_cell.length_a   1.000
_cell.length_b   1.000
_cell.length_c   1.000
_cell.angle_alpha   90.00
_cell.angle_beta   90.00
_cell.angle_gamma   90.00
#
_symmetry.space_group_name_H-M   'P 1'
#
loop_
_entity.id
_entity.type
_entity.pdbx_description
1 polymer ?
#
loop_
_entity_poly.entity_id
_entity_poly.type
_entity_poly.pdbx_seq_one_letter_code
_entity_poly.pdbx_strand_id
1 'polypeptide(L)' 'FKKADILAAFFEATQLAGFEAAEAKRYFGTPPKSLKVPRLTPLATADAQAQFLERFRRLSV' A
#
# COMPACT_ATOMS: atom_id res chain seq x y z
N PHE A 1 -13.72 -3.12 -2.83
CA PHE A 1 -12.57 -3.65 -3.60
C PHE A 1 -11.66 -2.54 -4.13
N LYS A 2 -12.07 -1.67 -5.07
CA LYS A 2 -11.15 -0.67 -5.67
C LYS A 2 -10.59 0.39 -4.69
N LYS A 3 -11.31 0.77 -3.63
CA LYS A 3 -10.84 1.80 -2.68
C LYS A 3 -9.53 1.42 -1.96
N ALA A 4 -9.34 0.15 -1.60
CA ALA A 4 -8.13 -0.30 -0.93
C ALA A 4 -6.91 -0.24 -1.86
N ASP A 5 -7.09 -0.68 -3.11
CA ASP A 5 -6.11 -0.64 -4.20
C ASP A 5 -5.65 0.80 -4.49
N ILE A 6 -6.59 1.74 -4.59
CA ILE A 6 -6.29 3.17 -4.80
C ILE A 6 -5.49 3.75 -3.62
N LEU A 7 -5.84 3.39 -2.38
CA LEU A 7 -5.09 3.85 -1.20
C LEU A 7 -3.69 3.25 -1.15
N ALA A 8 -3.51 1.97 -1.51
CA ALA A 8 -2.20 1.36 -1.62
C ALA A 8 -1.33 2.11 -2.64
N ALA A 9 -1.86 2.37 -3.83
CA ALA A 9 -1.17 3.10 -4.89
C ALA A 9 -0.77 4.53 -4.46
N PHE A 10 -1.62 5.24 -3.71
CA PHE A 10 -1.28 6.56 -3.15
C PHE A 10 -0.02 6.50 -2.24
N PHE A 11 0.04 5.51 -1.36
CA PHE A 11 1.17 5.38 -0.42
C PHE A 11 2.43 4.86 -1.10
N GLU A 12 2.32 3.96 -2.07
CA GLU A 12 3.45 3.51 -2.89
C GLU A 12 4.03 4.67 -3.71
N ALA A 13 3.16 5.48 -4.33
CA ALA A 13 3.58 6.63 -5.12
C ALA A 13 4.37 7.64 -4.27
N THR A 14 3.83 8.01 -3.10
CA THR A 14 4.41 9.05 -2.25
C THR A 14 5.61 8.61 -1.43
N GLN A 15 5.74 7.32 -1.10
CA GLN A 15 6.83 6.83 -0.24
C GLN A 15 7.95 6.14 -1.01
N LEU A 16 7.66 5.54 -2.16
CA LEU A 16 8.61 4.68 -2.88
C LEU A 16 8.90 5.17 -4.30
N ALA A 17 7.89 5.68 -5.01
CA ALA A 17 8.04 6.09 -6.41
C ALA A 17 8.41 7.58 -6.61
N GLY A 18 8.54 8.35 -5.52
CA GLY A 18 9.00 9.74 -5.57
C GLY A 18 7.94 10.78 -5.98
N PHE A 19 6.66 10.43 -5.93
CA PHE A 19 5.57 11.37 -6.20
C PHE A 19 5.44 12.37 -5.06
N GLU A 20 5.19 13.62 -5.40
CA GLU A 20 4.76 14.61 -4.43
C GLU A 20 3.34 14.32 -3.94
N ALA A 21 3.02 14.69 -2.70
CA ALA A 21 1.71 14.42 -2.13
C ALA A 21 0.56 15.08 -2.92
N ALA A 22 0.80 16.25 -3.53
CA ALA A 22 -0.18 16.93 -4.37
C ALA A 22 -0.45 16.17 -5.68
N GLU A 23 0.60 15.61 -6.28
CA GLU A 23 0.53 14.81 -7.50
C GLU A 23 -0.21 13.50 -7.26
N ALA A 24 0.16 12.77 -6.20
CA ALA A 24 -0.52 11.53 -5.83
C ALA A 24 -2.00 11.75 -5.51
N LYS A 25 -2.37 12.89 -4.90
CA LYS A 25 -3.79 13.24 -4.67
C LYS A 25 -4.56 13.45 -5.97
N ARG A 26 -3.92 13.96 -7.03
CA ARG A 26 -4.54 14.16 -8.35
C ARG A 26 -4.85 12.83 -9.03
N TYR A 27 -3.96 11.84 -8.91
CA TYR A 27 -4.12 10.54 -9.56
C TYR A 27 -4.94 9.53 -8.74
N PHE A 28 -4.75 9.50 -7.41
CA PHE A 28 -5.31 8.48 -6.51
C PHE A 28 -6.34 9.05 -5.52
N GLY A 29 -6.56 10.37 -5.50
CA GLY A 29 -7.46 11.00 -4.54
C GLY A 29 -6.83 11.17 -3.15
N THR A 30 -7.64 11.66 -2.22
CA THR A 30 -7.15 11.97 -0.86
C THR A 30 -7.46 10.82 0.11
N PRO A 31 -6.45 10.26 0.80
CA PRO A 31 -6.68 9.26 1.84
C PRO A 31 -7.57 9.81 2.97
N PRO A 32 -8.42 8.97 3.60
CA PRO A 32 -9.19 9.37 4.77
C PRO A 32 -8.28 9.84 5.92
N LYS A 33 -8.65 10.94 6.59
CA LYS A 33 -7.87 11.47 7.73
C LYS A 33 -7.77 10.50 8.91
N SER A 34 -8.75 9.61 9.06
CA SER A 34 -8.78 8.58 10.11
C SER A 34 -7.90 7.36 9.81
N LEU A 35 -7.34 7.26 8.59
CA LEU A 35 -6.51 6.13 8.22
C LEU A 35 -5.12 6.28 8.86
N LYS A 36 -4.70 5.26 9.60
CA LYS A 36 -3.31 5.16 10.05
C LYS A 36 -2.41 5.00 8.82
N VAL A 37 -1.54 5.99 8.60
CA VAL A 37 -0.61 5.99 7.46
C VAL A 37 0.37 4.82 7.61
N PRO A 38 0.39 3.86 6.67
CA PRO A 38 1.38 2.80 6.69
C PRO A 38 2.75 3.36 6.30
N ARG A 39 3.82 2.85 6.92
CA ARG A 39 5.19 3.06 6.42
C ARG A 39 5.54 1.86 5.56
N LEU A 40 5.81 2.10 4.28
CA LEU A 40 6.19 1.05 3.35
C LEU A 40 7.70 0.84 3.37
N THR A 41 8.11 -0.42 3.33
CA THR A 41 9.52 -0.81 3.23
C THR A 41 9.60 -1.93 2.20
N PRO A 42 10.37 -1.76 1.10
CA PRO A 42 10.58 -2.81 0.13
C PRO A 42 11.20 -4.03 0.79
N LEU A 43 10.67 -5.20 0.47
CA LEU A 43 11.17 -6.48 0.98
C LEU A 43 11.93 -7.21 -0.13
N ALA A 44 12.87 -8.07 0.26
CA ALA A 44 13.42 -9.05 -0.66
C ALA A 44 12.30 -10.00 -1.12
N THR A 45 12.44 -10.55 -2.33
CA THR A 45 11.41 -11.39 -2.95
C THR A 45 11.01 -12.58 -2.07
N ALA A 46 11.99 -13.24 -1.44
CA ALA A 46 11.74 -14.38 -0.56
C ALA A 46 10.89 -14.00 0.66
N ASP A 47 11.15 -12.85 1.26
CA ASP A 47 10.43 -12.36 2.44
C ASP A 47 9.00 -11.96 2.09
N ALA A 48 8.82 -11.25 0.96
CA ALA A 48 7.49 -10.88 0.47
C ALA A 48 6.63 -12.11 0.18
N GLN A 49 7.20 -13.13 -0.47
CA GLN A 49 6.51 -14.39 -0.75
C GLN A 49 6.09 -15.10 0.54
N ALA A 50 7.00 -15.20 1.52
CA ALA A 50 6.71 -15.84 2.79
C ALA A 50 5.54 -15.18 3.53
N GLN A 51 5.56 -13.84 3.64
CA GLN A 51 4.51 -13.08 4.31
C GLN A 51 3.15 -13.19 3.60
N PHE A 52 3.15 -13.13 2.26
CA PHE A 52 1.92 -13.29 1.47
C PHE A 52 1.26 -14.65 1.72
N LEU A 53 2.03 -15.73 1.62
CA LEU A 53 1.52 -17.09 1.83
C LEU A 53 1.05 -17.32 3.26
N GLU A 54 1.76 -16.77 4.26
CA GLU A 54 1.33 -16.81 5.65
C GLU A 54 -0.04 -16.14 5.84
N ARG A 55 -0.20 -14.91 5.31
CA ARG A 55 -1.45 -14.17 5.44
C ARG A 55 -2.59 -14.86 4.72
N PHE A 56 -2.34 -15.41 3.53
CA PHE A 56 -3.33 -16.19 2.79
C PHE A 56 -3.83 -17.38 3.62
N ARG A 57 -2.91 -18.21 4.13
CA ARG A 57 -3.28 -19.37 4.97
C ARG A 57 -4.11 -18.98 6.19
N ARG A 58 -3.81 -17.84 6.84
CA ARG A 58 -4.59 -17.35 8.00
C ARG A 58 -6.02 -16.91 7.66
N LEU A 59 -6.31 -16.58 6.40
CA LEU A 59 -7.63 -16.09 5.96
C LEU A 59 -8.43 -17.14 5.19
N SER A 60 -7.78 -18.23 4.75
CA SER A 60 -8.41 -19.34 4.02
C SER A 60 -8.82 -20.51 4.91
N VAL A 61 -8.60 -20.39 6.22
CA VAL A 61 -9.11 -21.27 7.27
C VAL A 61 -10.24 -20.55 7.99
#